data_AF-A0AAU5T3K1-F1
#
_entry.id   AF-A0AAU5T3K1-F1
#
_cell.length_a   1.000
_cell.length_b   1.000
_cell.length_c   1.000
_cell.angle_alpha   90.00
_cell.angle_beta   90.00
_cell.angle_gamma   90.00
#
_symmetry.space_group_name_H-M   'P 1'
#
loop_
_entity.id
_entity.type
_entity.pdbx_description
1 polymer ?
#
loop_
_entity_poly.entity_id
_entity_poly.type
_entity_poly.pdbx_seq_one_letter_code
_entity_poly.pdbx_strand_id
1 'polypeptide(L)'
;MSSDTALYPTPPVTDGFAPPGPVVPERSRQVRVPTGRAPARPTPAAAFHSVSAVTTVLLALVAIGTMIHEPVLIPPLAASAALVHSAPTLPLAQPRGVVLGHLLGATVGYGALALAGSSAWAAAVAAGITLALLIVARTPHSAACATAVIVVLQSPAPARFVPLLFGSTVLLVLTGYAGSRIRRKAPKYPAYWW
;
A
#
# COMPACT_ATOMS: atom_id res chain seq x y z
N MET A 1 25.56 -48.73 -70.66
CA MET A 1 24.65 -48.58 -71.81
C MET A 1 23.74 -47.42 -71.52
N SER A 2 23.88 -46.38 -72.35
CA SER A 2 23.05 -45.17 -72.40
C SER A 2 21.59 -45.51 -72.66
N SER A 3 20.66 -44.69 -72.16
CA SER A 3 19.34 -44.35 -72.73
C SER A 3 18.45 -43.77 -71.64
N ASP A 4 17.56 -42.82 -71.84
CA ASP A 4 17.44 -41.72 -72.80
C ASP A 4 16.29 -40.87 -72.24
N THR A 5 16.35 -39.58 -72.47
CA THR A 5 15.41 -38.58 -71.95
C THR A 5 14.05 -38.70 -72.66
N ALA A 6 12.95 -38.87 -71.92
CA ALA A 6 11.60 -38.67 -72.43
C ALA A 6 10.94 -37.49 -71.72
N LEU A 7 11.03 -36.32 -72.38
CA LEU A 7 10.31 -35.09 -72.06
C LEU A 7 8.79 -35.32 -72.19
N TYR A 8 8.04 -35.08 -71.12
CA TYR A 8 6.58 -34.92 -71.20
C TYR A 8 6.24 -33.42 -71.08
N PRO A 9 5.42 -32.84 -71.98
CA PRO A 9 5.02 -31.44 -71.87
C PRO A 9 3.98 -31.27 -70.75
N THR A 10 4.15 -30.27 -69.89
CA THR A 10 3.19 -29.90 -68.84
C THR A 10 1.96 -29.19 -69.43
N PRO A 11 0.73 -29.51 -69.01
CA PRO A 11 -0.48 -28.80 -69.44
C PRO A 11 -0.58 -27.38 -68.83
N PRO A 12 -1.38 -26.48 -69.42
CA PRO A 12 -1.46 -25.08 -69.01
C PRO A 12 -2.18 -24.92 -67.67
N VAL A 13 -1.68 -24.01 -66.83
CA VAL A 13 -2.26 -23.64 -65.54
C VAL A 13 -3.58 -22.90 -65.78
N THR A 14 -4.70 -23.49 -65.38
CA THR A 14 -5.98 -22.78 -65.26
C THR A 14 -5.97 -22.00 -63.95
N ASP A 15 -6.04 -20.67 -64.03
CA ASP A 15 -6.17 -19.78 -62.86
C ASP A 15 -7.50 -20.07 -62.14
N GLY A 16 -7.42 -20.92 -61.11
CA GLY A 16 -8.54 -21.27 -60.25
C GLY A 16 -8.79 -20.18 -59.21
N PHE A 17 -9.99 -19.60 -59.27
CA PHE A 17 -10.60 -18.81 -58.20
C PHE A 17 -10.49 -19.55 -56.86
N ALA A 18 -9.65 -19.05 -55.95
CA ALA A 18 -9.48 -19.62 -54.62
C ALA A 18 -10.72 -19.31 -53.75
N PRO A 19 -11.32 -20.30 -53.07
CA PRO A 19 -12.46 -20.05 -52.19
C PRO A 19 -12.05 -19.17 -51.00
N PRO A 20 -12.94 -18.32 -50.50
CA PRO A 20 -12.65 -17.48 -49.33
C PRO A 20 -12.25 -18.35 -48.15
N GLY A 21 -11.11 -18.02 -47.54
CA GLY A 21 -10.55 -18.74 -46.40
C GLY A 21 -11.50 -18.75 -45.19
N PRO A 22 -11.32 -19.69 -44.25
CA PRO A 22 -12.19 -19.83 -43.10
C PRO A 22 -12.23 -18.55 -42.27
N VAL A 23 -13.42 -18.04 -42.02
CA VAL A 23 -13.66 -16.91 -41.10
C VAL A 23 -13.24 -17.35 -39.71
N VAL A 24 -12.11 -16.82 -39.22
CA VAL A 24 -11.64 -17.05 -37.85
C VAL A 24 -12.62 -16.34 -36.92
N PRO A 25 -13.35 -17.06 -36.05
CA PRO A 25 -14.28 -16.41 -35.14
C PRO A 25 -13.51 -15.49 -34.20
N GLU A 26 -13.88 -14.21 -34.19
CA GLU A 26 -13.34 -13.20 -33.31
C GLU A 26 -13.51 -13.69 -31.86
N ARG A 27 -12.39 -13.95 -31.16
CA ARG A 27 -12.42 -14.42 -29.76
C ARG A 27 -13.12 -13.35 -28.92
N SER A 28 -14.39 -13.61 -28.61
CA SER A 28 -15.15 -12.82 -27.65
C SER A 28 -14.31 -12.68 -26.38
N ARG A 29 -13.93 -11.45 -26.05
CA ARG A 29 -13.14 -11.12 -24.88
C ARG A 29 -14.01 -11.40 -23.66
N GLN A 30 -13.99 -12.66 -23.18
CA GLN A 30 -14.75 -13.07 -22.00
C GLN A 30 -14.31 -12.17 -20.84
N VAL A 31 -15.23 -11.30 -20.41
CA VAL A 31 -15.06 -10.50 -19.21
C VAL A 31 -15.03 -11.46 -18.04
N ARG A 32 -13.82 -11.79 -17.55
CA ARG A 32 -13.63 -12.62 -16.36
C ARG A 32 -14.18 -11.85 -15.17
N VAL A 33 -15.36 -12.23 -14.71
CA VAL A 33 -15.90 -11.73 -13.44
C VAL A 33 -14.93 -12.13 -12.32
N PRO A 34 -14.45 -11.20 -11.48
CA PRO A 34 -13.55 -11.54 -10.37
C PRO A 34 -14.25 -12.47 -9.38
N THR A 35 -13.92 -13.76 -9.40
CA THR A 35 -14.42 -14.76 -8.45
C THR A 35 -13.50 -14.84 -7.23
N GLY A 36 -13.40 -13.75 -6.47
CA GLY A 36 -12.62 -13.70 -5.22
C GLY A 36 -13.51 -13.86 -3.99
N ARG A 37 -13.41 -14.98 -3.27
CA ARG A 37 -13.99 -15.08 -1.91
C ARG A 37 -13.13 -14.27 -0.94
N ALA A 38 -13.76 -13.57 0.00
CA ALA A 38 -13.06 -12.86 1.06
C ALA A 38 -12.20 -13.83 1.90
N PRO A 39 -11.05 -13.38 2.46
CA PRO A 39 -10.23 -14.21 3.35
C PRO A 39 -11.01 -14.76 4.53
N ALA A 40 -10.55 -15.90 5.07
CA ALA A 40 -11.15 -16.51 6.25
C ALA A 40 -11.13 -15.54 7.45
N ARG A 41 -12.22 -15.55 8.23
CA ARG A 41 -12.35 -14.68 9.41
C ARG A 41 -11.29 -15.06 10.45
N PRO A 42 -10.71 -14.08 11.16
CA PRO A 42 -9.88 -14.37 12.32
C PRO A 42 -10.70 -15.06 13.40
N THR A 43 -10.05 -15.88 14.22
CA THR A 43 -10.70 -16.47 15.40
C THR A 43 -11.19 -15.37 16.35
N PRO A 44 -12.31 -15.54 17.07
CA PRO A 44 -12.82 -14.53 18.01
C PRO A 44 -11.78 -14.10 19.05
N ALA A 45 -10.99 -15.06 19.54
CA ALA A 45 -9.89 -14.78 20.46
C ALA A 45 -8.83 -13.89 19.80
N ALA A 46 -8.39 -14.18 18.58
CA ALA A 46 -7.42 -13.32 17.88
C ALA A 46 -7.99 -11.91 17.64
N ALA A 47 -9.26 -11.80 17.24
CA ALA A 47 -9.93 -10.52 17.05
C ALA A 47 -9.99 -9.70 18.36
N PHE A 48 -10.40 -10.30 19.47
CA PHE A 48 -10.45 -9.64 20.78
C PHE A 48 -9.07 -9.12 21.21
N HIS A 49 -8.02 -9.90 20.94
CA HIS A 49 -6.66 -9.49 21.26
C HIS A 49 -6.14 -8.35 20.40
N SER A 50 -6.39 -8.38 19.09
CA SER A 50 -6.02 -7.27 18.20
C SER A 50 -6.79 -6.01 18.58
N VAL A 51 -8.10 -6.12 18.85
CA VAL A 51 -8.93 -4.98 19.27
C VAL A 51 -8.45 -4.41 20.61
N SER A 52 -8.21 -5.25 21.62
CA SER A 52 -7.71 -4.77 22.91
C SER A 52 -6.33 -4.12 22.79
N ALA A 53 -5.39 -4.72 22.04
CA ALA A 53 -4.07 -4.13 21.81
C ALA A 53 -4.15 -2.77 21.10
N VAL A 54 -4.94 -2.68 20.01
CA VAL A 54 -5.16 -1.41 19.29
C VAL A 54 -5.77 -0.38 20.23
N THR A 55 -6.85 -0.71 20.92
CA THR A 55 -7.52 0.23 21.84
C THR A 55 -6.59 0.72 22.93
N THR A 56 -5.78 -0.15 23.55
CA THR A 56 -4.79 0.27 24.56
C THR A 56 -3.76 1.24 23.97
N VAL A 57 -3.23 0.94 22.80
CA VAL A 57 -2.27 1.81 22.10
C VAL A 57 -2.91 3.15 21.73
N LEU A 58 -4.14 3.15 21.23
CA LEU A 58 -4.88 4.37 20.89
C LEU A 58 -5.15 5.22 22.12
N LEU A 59 -5.60 4.62 23.23
CA LEU A 59 -5.84 5.34 24.48
C LEU A 59 -4.55 5.96 25.03
N ALA A 60 -3.43 5.24 24.96
CA ALA A 60 -2.13 5.78 25.34
C ALA A 60 -1.72 6.96 24.44
N LEU A 61 -1.86 6.83 23.11
CA LEU A 61 -1.57 7.90 22.17
C LEU A 61 -2.49 9.11 22.35
N VAL A 62 -3.78 8.89 22.64
CA VAL A 62 -4.74 9.96 22.93
C VAL A 62 -4.37 10.66 24.22
N ALA A 63 -4.09 9.92 25.31
CA ALA A 63 -3.69 10.52 26.57
C ALA A 63 -2.41 11.35 26.45
N ILE A 64 -1.41 10.84 25.71
CA ILE A 64 -0.18 11.58 25.42
C ILE A 64 -0.50 12.81 24.56
N GLY A 65 -1.25 12.63 23.47
CA GLY A 65 -1.63 13.68 22.51
C GLY A 65 -2.45 14.82 23.13
N THR A 66 -3.35 14.52 24.07
CA THR A 66 -4.12 15.54 24.78
C THR A 66 -3.28 16.27 25.81
N MET A 67 -2.39 15.58 26.53
CA MET A 67 -1.48 16.19 27.50
C MET A 67 -0.46 17.15 26.85
N ILE A 68 -0.11 16.91 25.58
CA ILE A 68 0.82 17.75 24.81
C ILE A 68 0.10 18.71 23.84
N HIS A 69 -1.23 18.80 23.93
CA HIS A 69 -2.10 19.64 23.11
C HIS A 69 -2.03 19.41 21.58
N GLU A 70 -1.63 18.21 21.14
CA GLU A 70 -1.44 17.89 19.72
C GLU A 70 -2.32 16.70 19.25
N PRO A 71 -3.67 16.82 19.31
CA PRO A 71 -4.60 15.74 18.95
C PRO A 71 -4.54 15.38 17.45
N VAL A 72 -3.92 16.23 16.65
CA VAL A 72 -3.85 16.11 15.19
C VAL A 72 -3.07 14.87 14.73
N LEU A 73 -2.23 14.30 15.59
CA LEU A 73 -1.51 13.06 15.31
C LEU A 73 -2.38 11.79 15.41
N ILE A 74 -3.55 11.88 16.05
CA ILE A 74 -4.37 10.71 16.38
C ILE A 74 -4.83 9.94 15.13
N PRO A 75 -5.43 10.57 14.09
CA PRO A 75 -6.01 9.79 12.99
C PRO A 75 -4.99 8.97 12.19
N PRO A 76 -3.83 9.53 11.75
CA PRO A 76 -2.83 8.75 11.01
C PRO A 76 -2.21 7.65 11.86
N LEU A 77 -1.85 7.95 13.12
CA LEU A 77 -1.27 6.95 14.02
C LEU A 77 -2.27 5.85 14.38
N ALA A 78 -3.55 6.17 14.44
CA ALA A 78 -4.59 5.20 14.72
C ALA A 78 -4.74 4.17 13.60
N ALA A 79 -4.72 4.63 12.36
CA ALA A 79 -4.71 3.74 11.19
C ALA A 79 -3.48 2.83 11.21
N SER A 80 -2.30 3.37 11.53
CA SER A 80 -1.05 2.59 11.64
C SER A 80 -1.11 1.56 12.77
N ALA A 81 -1.63 1.94 13.95
CA ALA A 81 -1.83 1.04 15.07
C ALA A 81 -2.75 -0.14 14.72
N ALA A 82 -3.88 0.15 14.05
CA ALA A 82 -4.81 -0.87 13.59
C ALA A 82 -4.11 -1.85 12.64
N LEU A 83 -3.35 -1.36 11.67
CA LEU A 83 -2.62 -2.20 10.71
C LEU A 83 -1.54 -3.06 11.37
N VAL A 84 -0.71 -2.48 12.24
CA VAL A 84 0.36 -3.19 12.95
C VAL A 84 -0.17 -4.34 13.80
N HIS A 85 -1.32 -4.16 14.46
CA HIS A 85 -1.86 -5.15 15.40
C HIS A 85 -2.90 -6.10 14.79
N SER A 86 -3.54 -5.74 13.68
CA SER A 86 -4.51 -6.61 12.98
C SER A 86 -3.87 -7.41 11.84
N ALA A 87 -2.82 -6.88 11.21
CA ALA A 87 -2.17 -7.48 10.05
C ALA A 87 -0.64 -7.27 10.05
N PRO A 88 0.08 -7.72 11.10
CA PRO A 88 1.52 -7.45 11.30
C PRO A 88 2.43 -7.99 10.20
N THR A 89 2.00 -8.99 9.43
CA THR A 89 2.80 -9.59 8.37
C THR A 89 2.70 -8.86 7.04
N LEU A 90 1.77 -7.90 6.90
CA LEU A 90 1.66 -7.15 5.67
C LEU A 90 2.86 -6.22 5.48
N PRO A 91 3.33 -6.02 4.23
CA PRO A 91 4.37 -5.03 3.92
C PRO A 91 4.04 -3.64 4.50
N LEU A 92 2.76 -3.30 4.53
CA LEU A 92 2.25 -2.00 4.96
C LEU A 92 2.38 -1.74 6.47
N ALA A 93 2.50 -2.81 7.26
CA ALA A 93 2.67 -2.75 8.70
C ALA A 93 4.15 -2.74 9.12
N GLN A 94 5.10 -2.96 8.21
CA GLN A 94 6.50 -3.15 8.59
C GLN A 94 7.14 -1.86 9.13
N PRO A 95 8.12 -1.97 10.05
CA PRO A 95 8.72 -0.83 10.74
C PRO A 95 9.25 0.26 9.80
N ARG A 96 9.94 -0.13 8.74
CA ARG A 96 10.44 0.79 7.71
C ARG A 96 9.30 1.56 7.05
N GLY A 97 8.21 0.88 6.70
CA GLY A 97 7.02 1.51 6.12
C GLY A 97 6.40 2.52 7.09
N VAL A 98 6.18 2.10 8.34
CA VAL A 98 5.54 2.94 9.37
C VAL A 98 6.38 4.20 9.63
N VAL A 99 7.65 4.04 9.99
CA VAL A 99 8.51 5.16 10.41
C VAL A 99 8.86 6.05 9.23
N LEU A 100 9.48 5.49 8.17
CA LEU A 100 9.90 6.31 7.02
C LEU A 100 8.70 6.88 6.27
N GLY A 101 7.61 6.12 6.18
CA GLY A 101 6.41 6.60 5.51
C GLY A 101 5.86 7.86 6.17
N HIS A 102 5.63 7.83 7.48
CA HIS A 102 5.13 9.00 8.21
C HIS A 102 6.09 10.20 8.12
N LEU A 103 7.41 9.97 8.19
CA LEU A 103 8.40 11.04 8.03
C LEU A 103 8.35 11.66 6.63
N LEU A 104 8.28 10.84 5.57
CA LEU A 104 8.11 11.32 4.19
C LEU A 104 6.81 12.11 4.04
N GLY A 105 5.70 11.61 4.58
CA GLY A 105 4.41 12.31 4.55
C GLY A 105 4.46 13.66 5.26
N ALA A 106 5.12 13.74 6.42
CA ALA A 106 5.32 14.99 7.12
C ALA A 106 6.19 15.96 6.30
N THR A 107 7.31 15.50 5.73
CA THR A 107 8.19 16.31 4.88
C THR A 107 7.45 16.88 3.68
N VAL A 108 6.69 16.05 2.96
CA VAL A 108 5.90 16.50 1.81
C VAL A 108 4.79 17.46 2.24
N GLY A 109 4.09 17.15 3.34
CA GLY A 109 3.04 18.01 3.89
C GLY A 109 3.56 19.40 4.24
N TYR A 110 4.68 19.50 4.96
CA TYR A 110 5.29 20.79 5.31
C TYR A 110 5.85 21.52 4.09
N GLY A 111 6.43 20.80 3.13
CA GLY A 111 6.87 21.38 1.86
C GLY A 111 5.71 21.98 1.07
N ALA A 112 4.60 21.24 0.94
CA ALA A 112 3.39 21.73 0.28
C ALA A 112 2.76 22.92 1.01
N LEU A 113 2.70 22.87 2.34
CA LEU A 113 2.21 23.98 3.17
C LEU A 113 3.06 25.24 2.98
N ALA A 114 4.40 25.11 2.91
CA ALA A 114 5.30 26.23 2.70
C ALA A 114 5.18 26.84 1.29
N LEU A 115 4.92 26.02 0.27
CA LEU A 115 4.87 26.45 -1.13
C LEU A 115 3.50 26.97 -1.58
N ALA A 116 2.42 26.36 -1.10
CA ALA A 116 1.05 26.60 -1.58
C ALA A 116 0.07 27.04 -0.47
N GLY A 117 0.52 27.11 0.78
CA GLY A 117 -0.34 27.44 1.92
C GLY A 117 -1.31 26.33 2.31
N SER A 118 -2.16 26.63 3.30
CA SER A 118 -3.18 25.69 3.77
C SER A 118 -4.41 25.75 2.86
N SER A 119 -4.65 24.67 2.12
CA SER A 119 -5.88 24.48 1.33
C SER A 119 -6.17 22.99 1.09
N ALA A 120 -7.44 22.67 0.80
CA ALA A 120 -7.84 21.31 0.45
C ALA A 120 -7.13 20.80 -0.82
N TRP A 121 -6.91 21.68 -1.79
CA TRP A 121 -6.18 21.35 -3.02
C TRP A 121 -4.71 21.04 -2.74
N ALA A 122 -4.03 21.86 -1.94
CA ALA A 122 -2.64 21.60 -1.54
C ALA A 122 -2.52 20.29 -0.76
N ALA A 123 -3.49 19.98 0.12
CA ALA A 123 -3.51 18.74 0.89
C ALA A 123 -3.69 17.51 -0.01
N ALA A 124 -4.57 17.58 -1.00
CA ALA A 124 -4.77 16.49 -1.97
C ALA A 124 -3.51 16.23 -2.81
N VAL A 125 -2.87 17.30 -3.30
CA VAL A 125 -1.61 17.21 -4.05
C VAL A 125 -0.50 16.64 -3.17
N ALA A 126 -0.37 17.11 -1.93
CA ALA A 126 0.61 16.59 -0.97
C ALA A 126 0.42 15.10 -0.69
N ALA A 127 -0.84 14.64 -0.55
CA ALA A 127 -1.15 13.22 -0.37
C ALA A 127 -0.72 12.38 -1.60
N GLY A 128 -0.98 12.87 -2.81
CA GLY A 128 -0.58 12.22 -4.06
C GLY A 128 0.94 12.13 -4.21
N ILE A 129 1.66 13.23 -3.95
CA ILE A 129 3.13 13.26 -3.95
C ILE A 129 3.69 12.30 -2.89
N THR A 130 3.10 12.29 -1.69
CA THR A 130 3.49 11.36 -0.62
C THR A 130 3.35 9.93 -1.12
N LEU A 131 2.21 9.55 -1.70
CA LEU A 131 2.01 8.21 -2.24
C LEU A 131 3.06 7.84 -3.30
N ALA A 132 3.37 8.75 -4.22
CA ALA A 132 4.40 8.54 -5.23
C ALA A 132 5.78 8.30 -4.59
N LEU A 133 6.14 9.07 -3.57
CA LEU A 133 7.40 8.87 -2.83
C LEU A 133 7.42 7.55 -2.07
N LEU A 134 6.32 7.11 -1.46
CA LEU A 134 6.25 5.81 -0.79
C LEU A 134 6.49 4.65 -1.77
N ILE A 135 5.97 4.77 -3.00
CA ILE A 135 6.20 3.79 -4.07
C ILE A 135 7.68 3.76 -4.45
N VAL A 136 8.28 4.92 -4.71
CA VAL A 136 9.70 5.04 -5.10
C VAL A 136 10.63 4.57 -3.97
N ALA A 137 10.35 4.96 -2.73
CA ALA A 137 11.12 4.60 -1.55
C ALA A 137 10.93 3.13 -1.13
N ARG A 138 9.97 2.41 -1.77
CA ARG A 138 9.57 1.03 -1.40
C ARG A 138 9.18 0.93 0.08
N THR A 139 8.45 1.92 0.56
CA THR A 139 7.96 2.03 1.94
C THR A 139 6.44 2.11 1.93
N PRO A 140 5.72 1.03 1.58
CA PRO A 140 4.27 1.08 1.49
C PRO A 140 3.69 1.40 2.88
N HIS A 141 3.06 2.56 3.02
CA HIS A 141 2.41 2.96 4.27
C HIS A 141 1.37 4.07 4.03
N SER A 142 0.18 3.67 3.61
CA SER A 142 -0.87 4.62 3.17
C SER A 142 -1.30 5.61 4.25
N ALA A 143 -1.17 5.28 5.53
CA ALA A 143 -1.45 6.20 6.64
C ALA A 143 -0.57 7.46 6.62
N ALA A 144 0.61 7.40 5.98
CA ALA A 144 1.46 8.57 5.76
C ALA A 144 0.81 9.64 4.85
N CYS A 145 -0.05 9.24 3.90
CA CYS A 145 -0.78 10.21 3.09
C CYS A 145 -1.74 11.04 3.96
N ALA A 146 -2.37 10.42 4.96
CA ALA A 146 -3.19 11.15 5.93
C ALA A 146 -2.36 12.11 6.79
N THR A 147 -1.12 11.74 7.14
CA THR A 147 -0.17 12.67 7.80
C THR A 147 0.10 13.90 6.94
N ALA A 148 0.37 13.73 5.64
CA ALA A 148 0.62 14.86 4.74
C ALA A 148 -0.59 15.81 4.66
N VAL A 149 -1.80 15.24 4.52
CA VAL A 149 -3.07 16.01 4.52
C VAL A 149 -3.23 16.81 5.82
N ILE A 150 -3.01 16.15 6.97
CA ILE A 150 -3.12 16.79 8.28
C ILE A 150 -2.13 17.93 8.43
N VAL A 151 -0.88 17.73 8.02
CA VAL A 151 0.14 18.78 8.12
C VAL A 151 -0.28 20.01 7.33
N VAL A 152 -0.81 19.84 6.11
CA VAL A 152 -1.28 20.97 5.30
C VAL A 152 -2.49 21.65 5.94
N LEU A 153 -3.53 20.89 6.26
CA LEU A 153 -4.82 21.47 6.69
C LEU A 153 -4.80 22.06 8.10
N GLN A 154 -3.99 21.50 8.99
CA GLN A 154 -3.98 21.87 10.40
C GLN A 154 -2.74 22.69 10.77
N SER A 155 -1.75 22.73 9.87
CA SER A 155 -0.52 23.54 10.03
C SER A 155 0.14 23.41 11.42
N PRO A 156 0.30 22.17 11.96
CA PRO A 156 0.86 22.00 13.30
C PRO A 156 2.33 22.45 13.32
N ALA A 157 2.80 22.92 14.48
CA ALA A 157 4.17 23.43 14.60
C ALA A 157 5.21 22.31 14.34
N PRO A 158 6.10 22.42 13.34
CA PRO A 158 7.05 21.35 12.97
C PRO A 158 7.91 20.88 14.15
N ALA A 159 8.34 21.82 14.98
CA ALA A 159 9.19 21.55 16.15
C ALA A 159 8.53 20.65 17.20
N ARG A 160 7.20 20.60 17.26
CA ARG A 160 6.46 19.72 18.17
C ARG A 160 5.97 18.48 17.44
N PHE A 161 5.35 18.67 16.28
CA PHE A 161 4.71 17.60 15.53
C PHE A 161 5.68 16.52 15.06
N VAL A 162 6.84 16.89 14.50
CA VAL A 162 7.78 15.92 13.91
C VAL A 162 8.42 15.00 14.97
N PRO A 163 8.95 15.50 16.10
CA PRO A 163 9.46 14.63 17.16
C PRO A 163 8.38 13.72 17.75
N LEU A 164 7.15 14.23 17.93
CA LEU A 164 6.03 13.45 18.46
C LEU A 164 5.57 12.36 17.49
N LEU A 165 5.49 12.67 16.20
CA LEU A 165 5.21 11.70 15.15
C LEU A 165 6.26 10.59 15.16
N PHE A 166 7.54 10.96 15.17
CA PHE A 166 8.64 9.99 15.24
C PHE A 166 8.54 9.10 16.48
N GLY A 167 8.43 9.70 17.68
CA GLY A 167 8.31 8.95 18.93
C GLY A 167 7.10 8.00 18.94
N SER A 168 5.97 8.45 18.39
CA SER A 168 4.76 7.64 18.30
C SER A 168 4.92 6.46 17.32
N THR A 169 5.54 6.68 16.15
CA THR A 169 5.81 5.57 15.20
C THR A 169 6.78 4.54 15.78
N VAL A 170 7.80 4.98 16.52
CA VAL A 170 8.71 4.09 17.24
C VAL A 170 7.96 3.30 18.31
N LEU A 171 7.09 3.95 19.10
CA LEU A 171 6.25 3.28 20.09
C LEU A 171 5.34 2.22 19.45
N LEU A 172 4.74 2.51 18.30
CA LEU A 172 3.94 1.55 17.54
C LEU A 172 4.74 0.34 17.09
N VAL A 173 5.96 0.55 16.59
CA VAL A 173 6.85 -0.55 16.20
C VAL A 173 7.24 -1.39 17.43
N LEU A 174 7.55 -0.76 18.55
CA LEU A 174 7.92 -1.44 19.80
C LEU A 174 6.77 -2.27 20.38
N THR A 175 5.55 -1.73 20.38
CA THR A 175 4.35 -2.44 20.85
C THR A 175 4.00 -3.61 19.94
N GLY A 176 4.08 -3.44 18.62
CA GLY A 176 3.95 -4.54 17.67
C GLY A 176 5.02 -5.63 17.88
N TYR A 177 6.27 -5.22 18.09
CA TYR A 177 7.38 -6.14 18.38
C TYR A 177 7.14 -6.92 19.68
N ALA A 178 6.85 -6.22 20.78
CA ALA A 178 6.56 -6.83 22.08
C ALA A 178 5.37 -7.79 22.00
N GLY A 179 4.30 -7.39 21.31
CA GLY A 179 3.11 -8.22 21.09
C GLY A 179 3.44 -9.53 20.38
N SER A 180 4.36 -9.52 19.42
CA SER A 180 4.82 -10.73 18.72
C SER A 180 5.68 -11.65 19.58
N ARG A 181 6.41 -11.12 20.57
CA ARG A 181 7.28 -11.90 21.47
C ARG A 181 6.53 -12.50 22.66
N ILE A 182 5.54 -11.78 23.18
CA ILE A 182 4.73 -12.24 24.32
C ILE A 182 3.81 -13.40 23.91
N ARG A 183 3.34 -13.39 22.65
CA ARG A 183 2.33 -14.34 22.18
C ARG A 183 2.95 -15.46 21.34
N ARG A 184 3.08 -16.66 21.92
CA ARG A 184 3.65 -17.84 21.23
C ARG A 184 2.98 -18.21 19.90
N LYS A 185 1.69 -17.89 19.73
CA LYS A 185 0.91 -18.16 18.50
C LYS A 185 0.74 -16.93 17.59
N ALA A 186 1.28 -15.77 17.96
CA ALA A 186 1.17 -14.58 17.12
C ALA A 186 2.12 -14.66 15.92
N PRO A 187 1.77 -14.03 14.79
CA PRO A 187 2.70 -13.87 13.68
C PRO A 187 3.96 -13.12 14.14
N LYS A 188 5.12 -13.52 13.62
CA LYS A 188 6.39 -12.85 13.93
C LYS A 188 6.38 -11.45 13.34
N TYR A 189 6.64 -10.45 14.18
CA TYR A 189 6.79 -9.06 13.78
C TYR A 189 8.15 -8.52 14.27
N PRO A 190 8.89 -7.80 13.42
CA PRO A 190 8.61 -7.58 12.01
C PRO A 190 8.90 -8.81 11.13
N ALA A 191 8.25 -8.87 9.97
CA ALA A 191 8.55 -9.85 8.93
C ALA A 191 9.85 -9.48 8.18
N TYR A 192 10.09 -8.18 7.98
CA TYR A 192 11.36 -7.65 7.49
C TYR A 192 11.57 -6.22 8.00
N TRP A 193 12.84 -5.80 8.07
CA TRP A 193 13.21 -4.45 8.51
C TRP A 193 13.48 -3.51 7.34
N TRP A 194 14.01 -3.99 6.22
CA TRP A 194 14.44 -3.19 5.08
C TRP A 194 13.99 -3.82 3.77
#